data_AF-A0A093HK78-F1
#
_entry.id   AF-A0A093HK78-F1
#
_cell.length_a   1.000
_cell.length_b   1.000
_cell.length_c   1.000
_cell.angle_alpha   90.00
_cell.angle_beta   90.00
_cell.angle_gamma   90.00
#
_symmetry.space_group_name_H-M   'P 1'
#
loop_
_entity.id
_entity.type
_entity.pdbx_description
1 polymer ?
#
loop_
_entity_poly.entity_id
_entity_poly.type
_entity_poly.pdbx_seq_one_letter_code
_entity_poly.pdbx_strand_id
1 'polypeptide(L)' 'LKTWLYEHRKNPYPTKGEKIMLAIITKMTLTQVSTWFANARRRLKKENKMTWSPK' A
#
# COMPACT_ATOMS: atom_id res chain seq x y z
N LEU A 1 7.39 0.14 3.74
CA LEU A 1 6.23 0.06 2.81
C LEU A 1 6.20 -1.23 1.99
N LYS A 2 7.30 -1.62 1.31
CA LYS A 2 7.35 -2.87 0.50
C LYS A 2 7.07 -4.13 1.34
N THR A 3 7.62 -4.24 2.55
CA THR A 3 7.38 -5.35 3.48
C THR A 3 5.90 -5.49 3.82
N TRP A 4 5.28 -4.41 4.32
CA TRP A 4 3.85 -4.38 4.62
C TRP A 4 3.00 -4.75 3.39
N LEU A 5 3.36 -4.25 2.20
CA LEU A 5 2.66 -4.58 0.95
C LEU A 5 2.77 -6.06 0.59
N TYR A 6 3.91 -6.70 0.87
CA TYR A 6 4.12 -8.12 0.63
C TYR A 6 3.26 -8.97 1.58
N GLU A 7 3.24 -8.64 2.87
CA GLU A 7 2.41 -9.29 3.88
C GLU A 7 0.91 -9.13 3.58
N HIS A 8 0.51 -7.96 3.09
CA HIS A 8 -0.87 -7.62 2.76
C HIS A 8 -1.18 -7.77 1.28
N ARG A 9 -0.50 -8.71 0.60
CA ARG A 9 -0.76 -9.06 -0.80
C ARG A 9 -2.16 -9.63 -1.05
N LYS A 10 -2.99 -9.91 -0.06
CA LYS A 10 -4.41 -10.28 -0.28
C LYS A 10 -5.41 -9.15 0.00
N ASN A 11 -4.94 -7.99 0.47
CA ASN A 11 -5.72 -6.75 0.57
C ASN A 11 -4.78 -5.56 0.89
N PRO A 12 -4.17 -4.86 -0.10
CA PRO A 12 -3.08 -3.92 0.13
C PRO A 12 -3.64 -2.49 0.32
N TYR A 13 -4.64 -2.41 1.19
CA TYR A 13 -5.33 -1.18 1.56
C TYR A 13 -5.10 -0.96 3.06
N PRO A 14 -4.04 -0.23 3.44
CA PRO A 14 -3.77 0.02 4.86
C PRO A 14 -4.88 0.86 5.46
N THR A 15 -5.27 0.52 6.68
CA THR A 15 -6.18 1.28 7.53
C THR A 15 -5.57 2.64 7.92
N LYS A 16 -6.37 3.52 8.54
CA LYS A 16 -5.89 4.83 9.02
C LYS A 16 -4.73 4.66 10.04
N GLY A 17 -4.85 3.72 10.97
CA GLY A 17 -3.82 3.43 11.96
C GLY A 17 -2.52 2.95 11.34
N GLU A 18 -2.61 2.01 10.38
CA GLU A 18 -1.43 1.50 9.67
C GLU A 18 -0.75 2.58 8.84
N LYS A 19 -1.50 3.46 8.18
CA LYS A 19 -0.91 4.60 7.46
C LYS A 19 -0.12 5.53 8.39
N ILE A 20 -0.59 5.77 9.61
CA ILE A 20 0.11 6.58 10.61
C ILE A 20 1.40 5.87 11.05
N MET A 21 1.32 4.60 11.41
CA MET A 21 2.49 3.80 11.80
C MET A 21 3.55 3.78 10.69
N LEU A 22 3.13 3.54 9.44
CA LEU A 22 4.01 3.52 8.29
C LEU A 22 4.64 4.89 8.01
N ALA A 23 3.89 5.98 8.15
CA ALA A 23 4.40 7.34 8.01
C ALA A 23 5.52 7.64 9.02
N ILE A 24 5.33 7.24 10.29
CA ILE A 24 6.33 7.39 11.35
C ILE A 24 7.59 6.60 11.01
N ILE A 25 7.44 5.30 10.71
CA ILE A 25 8.57 4.39 10.46
C ILE A 25 9.39 4.84 9.24
N THR A 26 8.73 5.30 8.18
CA THR A 26 9.41 5.68 6.93
C THR A 26 9.78 7.15 6.87
N LYS A 27 9.47 7.93 7.92
CA LYS A 27 9.62 9.40 7.95
C LYS A 27 8.98 10.09 6.74
N MET A 28 7.79 9.62 6.35
CA MET A 28 7.01 10.17 5.24
C MET A 28 5.73 10.80 5.79
N THR A 29 5.17 11.76 5.07
CA THR A 29 3.84 12.28 5.38
C THR A 29 2.76 11.25 5.04
N LEU A 30 1.59 11.35 5.69
CA LEU A 30 0.44 10.48 5.38
C LEU A 30 0.03 10.53 3.90
N THR A 31 0.17 11.70 3.28
CA THR A 31 -0.09 11.90 1.84
C THR A 31 0.90 11.10 1.00
N GLN A 32 2.20 11.17 1.31
CA GLN A 32 3.23 10.41 0.59
C GLN A 32 3.02 8.90 0.72
N VAL A 33 2.66 8.41 1.92
CA VAL A 33 2.31 7.00 2.14
C VAL A 33 1.10 6.60 1.29
N SER A 34 0.04 7.42 1.28
CA SER A 34 -1.16 7.16 0.49
C SER A 34 -0.87 7.10 -1.01
N THR A 35 -0.09 8.05 -1.53
CA THR A 35 0.35 8.09 -2.93
C THR A 35 1.23 6.89 -3.27
N TRP A 36 2.14 6.49 -2.38
CA TRP A 36 2.98 5.33 -2.58
C TRP A 36 2.15 4.06 -2.76
N PHE A 37 1.17 3.82 -1.88
CA PHE A 37 0.30 2.65 -1.97
C PHE A 37 -0.59 2.66 -3.21
N ALA A 38 -1.10 3.83 -3.62
CA ALA A 38 -1.84 3.95 -4.87
C ALA A 38 -0.98 3.56 -6.08
N ASN A 39 0.25 4.08 -6.15
CA ASN A 39 1.18 3.77 -7.23
C ASN A 39 1.64 2.30 -7.20
N ALA A 40 1.90 1.75 -6.01
CA ALA A 40 2.33 0.36 -5.85
C ALA A 40 1.24 -0.63 -6.30
N ARG A 41 -0.03 -0.40 -5.94
CA ARG A 41 -1.15 -1.22 -6.42
C ARG A 41 -1.30 -1.17 -7.94
N ARG A 42 -1.17 0.02 -8.56
CA ARG A 42 -1.22 0.14 -10.03
C ARG A 42 -0.12 -0.68 -10.71
N ARG A 43 1.11 -0.68 -10.17
CA ARG A 43 2.22 -1.48 -10.68
C ARG A 43 1.93 -2.98 -10.58
N LEU A 44 1.44 -3.45 -9.43
CA LEU A 44 1.07 -4.87 -9.24
C LEU A 44 -0.03 -5.33 -10.20
N LYS A 45 -1.03 -4.49 -10.48
CA LYS A 45 -2.07 -4.77 -11.47
C LYS A 45 -1.50 -4.84 -12.89
N LYS A 46 -0.60 -3.91 -13.26
CA LYS A 46 0.05 -3.88 -14.59
C LYS A 46 0.91 -5.13 -14.85
N GLU A 47 1.57 -5.66 -13.82
CA GLU A 47 2.40 -6.87 -13.93
C GLU A 47 1.59 -8.17 -14.00
N ASN A 48 0.24 -8.11 -14.07
CA ASN A 48 -0.67 -9.27 -13.94
C ASN A 48 -0.44 -10.11 -12.68
N LYS A 49 0.24 -9.56 -11.66
CA LYS A 49 0.52 -10.24 -10.39
C LYS A 49 -0.69 -10.19 -9.43
N MET A 50 -1.82 -9.62 -9.85
CA MET A 50 -3.00 -9.43 -9.01
C MET A 50 -4.30 -9.07 -9.74
N THR A 51 -5.37 -9.79 -9.42
CA THR A 51 -6.76 -9.42 -9.69
C THR A 51 -7.42 -9.02 -8.37
N TRP A 52 -7.47 -7.71 -8.10
CA TRP A 52 -8.15 -7.16 -6.94
C TRP A 52 -9.64 -7.03 -7.25
N SER A 53 -10.49 -7.79 -6.58
CA SER A 53 -11.94 -7.58 -6.64
C SER A 53 -12.25 -6.18 -6.09
N PRO A 54 -12.92 -5.30 -6.86
CA PRO A 54 -13.48 -4.08 -6.29
C PRO A 54 -14.46 -4.48 -5.20
N LYS A 55 -14.39 -3.82 -4.05
CA LYS A 55 -15.49 -3.83 -3.08
C LYS A 55 -16.59 -2.89 -3.56
#